data_AF-A0A959ITQ7-F1
#
_entry.id   AF-A0A959ITQ7-F1
#
_cell.length_a   1.000
_cell.length_b   1.000
_cell.length_c   1.000
_cell.angle_alpha   90.00
_cell.angle_beta   90.00
_cell.angle_gamma   90.00
#
_symmetry.space_group_name_H-M   'P 1'
#
loop_
_entity.id
_entity.type
_entity.pdbx_description
1 polymer ?
#
loop_
_entity_poly.entity_id
_entity_poly.type
_entity_poly.pdbx_seq_one_letter_code
_entity_poly.pdbx_strand_id
1 'polypeptide(L)'
;MNPLDIRTVEVTRYVTPLREGGSLPAIVEADDDFPYVLKFRGAGQGRKALIAELIGGELARAIGLKVPELVFMLLDDSFGRSEPDEEIQ
;
A
#
# COMPACT_ATOMS: atom_id res chain seq x y z
N MET A 1 -18.29 -12.05 8.28
CA MET A 1 -17.69 -11.29 7.16
C MET A 1 -17.24 -12.29 6.13
N ASN A 2 -17.49 -12.03 4.85
CA ASN A 2 -16.96 -12.86 3.77
C ASN A 2 -15.42 -12.77 3.86
N PRO A 3 -14.64 -13.85 3.66
CA PRO A 3 -13.19 -13.79 3.81
C PRO A 3 -12.56 -12.68 2.96
N LEU A 4 -13.19 -12.27 1.85
CA LEU A 4 -12.63 -11.36 0.86
C LEU A 4 -13.10 -9.90 1.00
N ASP A 5 -13.66 -9.51 2.13
CA ASP A 5 -14.11 -8.13 2.33
C ASP A 5 -12.91 -7.22 2.67
N ILE A 6 -12.23 -6.74 1.63
CA ILE A 6 -11.07 -5.85 1.73
C ILE A 6 -11.57 -4.42 1.83
N ARG A 7 -11.21 -3.75 2.93
CA ARG A 7 -11.59 -2.35 3.16
C ARG A 7 -10.91 -1.43 2.16
N THR A 8 -11.55 -0.28 1.92
CA THR A 8 -10.93 0.85 1.24
C THR A 8 -10.81 2.00 2.23
N VAL A 9 -9.66 2.65 2.29
CA VAL A 9 -9.35 3.79 3.17
C VAL A 9 -8.76 4.94 2.37
N GLU A 10 -8.93 6.17 2.84
CA GLU A 10 -8.35 7.36 2.21
C GLU A 10 -7.02 7.72 2.87
N VAL A 11 -5.98 7.95 2.06
CA VAL A 11 -4.69 8.42 2.59
C VAL A 11 -4.84 9.88 3.03
N THR A 12 -4.65 10.14 4.32
CA THR A 12 -4.74 11.48 4.90
C THR A 12 -3.37 12.15 4.98
N ARG A 13 -2.30 11.37 5.10
CA ARG A 13 -0.94 11.91 5.21
C ARG A 13 0.12 10.95 4.69
N TYR A 14 1.07 11.51 3.94
CA TYR A 14 2.33 10.87 3.60
C TYR A 14 3.38 11.14 4.69
N VAL A 15 3.83 10.10 5.39
CA VAL A 15 4.69 10.25 6.56
C VAL A 15 6.17 10.18 6.18
N THR A 16 6.59 9.08 5.57
CA THR A 16 7.99 8.91 5.15
C THR A 16 8.14 7.88 4.02
N PRO A 17 8.99 8.14 3.01
CA PRO A 17 9.40 7.11 2.06
C PRO A 17 10.28 6.06 2.73
N LEU A 18 10.20 4.82 2.24
CA LEU A 18 11.11 3.72 2.57
C LEU A 18 12.00 3.45 1.35
N ARG A 19 13.25 3.91 1.42
CA ARG A 19 14.18 3.93 0.27
C ARG A 19 15.02 2.65 0.13
N GLU A 20 14.62 1.58 0.82
CA GLU A 20 15.32 0.29 0.76
C GLU A 20 14.62 -0.66 -0.21
N GLY A 21 15.36 -1.12 -1.23
CA GLY A 21 14.88 -2.07 -2.23
C GLY A 21 14.07 -1.41 -3.37
N GLY A 22 13.93 -2.13 -4.48
CA GLY A 22 13.35 -1.60 -5.72
C GLY A 22 11.82 -1.48 -5.76
N SER A 23 11.13 -1.56 -4.62
CA SER A 23 9.67 -1.37 -4.54
C SER A 23 9.26 0.00 -4.00
N LEU A 24 10.20 0.76 -3.42
CA LEU A 24 10.03 2.11 -2.87
C LEU A 24 8.68 2.36 -2.16
N PRO A 25 8.31 1.59 -1.12
CA PRO A 25 7.07 1.82 -0.40
C PRO A 25 7.14 3.06 0.49
N ALA A 26 6.02 3.45 1.11
CA ALA A 26 5.99 4.55 2.07
C ALA A 26 5.14 4.25 3.29
N ILE A 27 5.44 4.92 4.40
CA ILE A 27 4.55 4.98 5.56
C ILE A 27 3.55 6.11 5.34
N VAL A 28 2.27 5.80 5.52
CA VAL A 28 1.16 6.74 5.40
C VAL A 28 0.19 6.63 6.58
N GLU A 29 -0.54 7.69 6.88
CA GLU A 29 -1.72 7.67 7.76
C GLU A 29 -2.98 7.67 6.89
N ALA A 30 -4.03 7.00 7.35
CA ALA A 30 -5.32 6.94 6.68
C ALA A 30 -6.44 7.61 7.50
N ASP A 31 -7.64 7.66 6.94
CA ASP A 31 -8.85 8.25 7.55
C ASP A 31 -9.43 7.43 8.72
N ASP A 32 -8.92 6.22 8.93
CA ASP A 32 -9.23 5.36 10.08
C ASP A 32 -8.22 5.46 11.23
N ASP A 33 -7.35 6.47 11.20
CA ASP A 33 -6.31 6.76 12.20
C ASP A 33 -5.23 5.67 12.35
N PHE A 34 -5.15 4.71 11.43
CA PHE A 34 -4.09 3.69 11.42
C PHE A 34 -2.92 4.08 10.50
N PRO A 35 -1.67 3.74 10.89
CA PRO A 35 -0.53 3.81 9.99
C PRO A 35 -0.44 2.59 9.08
N TYR A 36 -0.04 2.80 7.82
CA TYR A 36 0.08 1.77 6.79
C TYR A 36 1.41 1.81 6.06
N VAL A 37 1.80 0.65 5.53
CA VAL A 37 2.83 0.56 4.47
C VAL A 37 2.11 0.56 3.12
N LEU A 38 2.26 1.65 2.38
CA LEU A 38 1.68 1.82 1.04
C LEU A 38 2.64 1.31 -0.04
N LYS A 39 2.12 0.50 -0.96
CA LYS A 39 2.79 0.14 -2.21
C LYS A 39 2.12 0.86 -3.38
N PHE A 40 2.92 1.57 -4.17
CA PHE A 40 2.42 2.42 -5.25
C PHE A 40 2.06 1.65 -6.50
N ARG A 41 1.05 2.14 -7.21
CA ARG A 41 0.71 1.65 -8.55
C ARG A 41 1.73 2.06 -9.61
N GLY A 42 2.39 3.20 -9.41
CA GLY A 42 3.39 3.79 -10.30
C GLY A 42 4.81 3.26 -10.13
N ALA A 43 5.12 2.57 -9.02
CA ALA A 43 6.44 2.01 -8.77
C ALA A 43 6.91 1.11 -9.92
N GLY A 44 8.23 1.03 -10.16
CA GLY A 44 8.82 0.36 -11.33
C GLY A 44 8.42 -1.12 -11.54
N GLN A 45 7.99 -1.81 -10.48
CA GLN A 45 7.49 -3.20 -10.54
C GLN A 45 6.06 -3.30 -11.10
N GLY A 46 5.33 -2.18 -11.14
CA GLY A 46 4.01 -2.01 -11.73
C GLY A 46 2.88 -2.76 -11.03
N ARG A 47 1.70 -2.71 -11.65
CA ARG A 47 0.44 -3.26 -11.09
C ARG A 47 0.50 -4.76 -10.77
N LYS A 48 1.31 -5.53 -11.50
CA LYS A 48 1.44 -6.97 -11.27
C LYS A 48 2.01 -7.28 -9.89
N ALA A 49 2.90 -6.45 -9.37
CA ALA A 49 3.41 -6.59 -8.02
C ALA A 49 2.29 -6.39 -6.99
N LEU A 50 1.43 -5.37 -7.16
CA LEU A 50 0.28 -5.15 -6.27
C LEU A 50 -0.71 -6.32 -6.27
N ILE A 51 -0.96 -6.91 -7.43
CA ILE A 51 -1.81 -8.12 -7.54
C ILE A 51 -1.15 -9.30 -6.83
N ALA A 52 0.17 -9.48 -6.95
CA ALA A 52 0.89 -10.54 -6.26
C ALA A 52 0.83 -10.38 -4.73
N GLU A 53 0.94 -9.14 -4.23
CA GLU A 53 0.79 -8.82 -2.81
C GLU A 53 -0.61 -9.17 -2.29
N LEU A 54 -1.65 -8.77 -3.02
CA LEU A 54 -3.03 -9.09 -2.67
C LEU A 54 -3.26 -10.60 -2.61
N ILE A 55 -2.88 -11.33 -3.66
CA ILE A 55 -3.07 -12.79 -3.73
C ILE A 55 -2.26 -13.49 -2.64
N GLY A 56 -0.98 -13.10 -2.46
CA GLY A 56 -0.09 -13.72 -1.48
C GLY A 56 -0.53 -13.48 -0.05
N GLY A 57 -0.91 -12.25 0.30
CA GLY A 57 -1.39 -11.91 1.62
C GLY A 57 -2.72 -12.58 1.95
N GLU A 58 -3.66 -12.59 1.00
CA GLU A 58 -4.96 -13.25 1.23
C GLU A 58 -4.85 -14.77 1.29
N LEU A 59 -3.95 -15.39 0.53
CA LEU A 59 -3.64 -16.80 0.67
C LEU A 59 -3.04 -17.10 2.05
N ALA A 60 -2.05 -16.31 2.48
CA ALA A 60 -1.42 -16.45 3.78
C ALA A 60 -2.43 -16.29 4.94
N ARG A 61 -3.34 -15.31 4.83
CA ARG A 61 -4.44 -15.10 5.78
C ARG A 61 -5.40 -16.29 5.79
N ALA A 62 -5.77 -16.80 4.61
CA ALA A 62 -6.69 -17.94 4.48
C ALA A 62 -6.14 -19.24 5.10
N ILE A 63 -4.82 -19.44 5.08
CA ILE A 63 -4.16 -20.60 5.72
C ILE A 63 -3.77 -20.34 7.19
N GLY A 64 -4.17 -19.20 7.77
CA GLY A 64 -4.00 -18.90 9.19
C GLY A 64 -2.60 -18.38 9.58
N LEU A 65 -1.80 -17.90 8.63
CA LEU A 65 -0.55 -17.21 8.96
C LEU A 65 -0.84 -15.83 9.54
N LYS A 66 0.05 -15.36 10.42
CA LYS A 66 0.00 -14.00 10.96
C LYS A 66 0.49 -13.02 9.90
N VAL A 67 -0.45 -12.44 9.18
CA VAL A 67 -0.20 -11.34 8.24
C VAL A 67 -0.95 -10.09 8.70
N PRO A 68 -0.43 -8.89 8.41
CA PRO A 68 -1.19 -7.65 8.57
C PRO A 68 -2.47 -7.67 7.73
N GLU A 69 -3.43 -6.83 8.09
CA GLU A 69 -4.59 -6.56 7.24
C GLU A 69 -4.13 -5.91 5.93
N LEU A 70 -4.71 -6.35 4.81
CA LEU A 70 -4.58 -5.68 3.53
C LEU A 70 -5.80 -4.78 3.30
N VAL A 71 -5.56 -3.57 2.80
CA VAL A 71 -6.60 -2.60 2.43
C VAL A 71 -6.28 -2.00 1.06
N PHE A 72 -7.31 -1.55 0.36
CA PHE A 72 -7.13 -0.63 -0.75
C PHE A 72 -7.00 0.79 -0.21
N MET A 73 -6.06 1.56 -0.76
CA MET A 73 -5.83 2.93 -0.34
C MET A 73 -6.07 3.87 -1.51
N LEU A 74 -6.89 4.89 -1.28
CA LEU A 74 -7.07 5.99 -2.22
C LEU A 74 -6.01 7.05 -1.91
N LEU A 75 -5.06 7.22 -2.83
CA LEU A 75 -4.01 8.23 -2.75
C LEU A 75 -4.34 9.34 -3.75
N ASP A 76 -4.40 10.58 -3.25
CA ASP A 76 -4.54 11.75 -4.11
C ASP A 76 -3.24 12.05 -4.88
N ASP A 77 -3.36 12.39 -6.16
CA ASP A 77 -2.22 12.65 -7.05
C ASP A 77 -1.33 13.82 -6.56
N SER A 78 -1.83 14.69 -5.68
CA SER A 78 -1.06 15.78 -5.09
C SER A 78 0.10 15.31 -4.21
N PHE A 79 0.02 14.11 -3.62
CA PHE A 79 1.09 13.57 -2.78
C PHE A 79 2.38 13.31 -3.57
N GLY A 80 2.27 12.78 -4.80
CA GLY A 80 3.42 12.53 -5.68
C GLY A 80 4.17 13.82 -6.08
N ARG A 81 3.48 14.97 -6.12
CA ARG A 81 4.09 16.26 -6.50
C ARG A 81 5.09 16.80 -5.48
N SER A 82 4.99 16.35 -4.23
CA SER A 82 5.91 16.74 -3.16
C SER A 82 7.08 15.77 -2.97
N GLU A 83 7.04 14.59 -3.60
CA GLU A 83 8.11 13.60 -3.50
C GLU A 83 9.22 13.93 -4.53
N PRO A 84 10.47 14.16 -4.07
CA PRO A 84 11.60 14.45 -4.96
C PRO A 84 12.07 13.25 -5.80
N ASP A 85 11.59 12.04 -5.51
CA ASP A 85 11.96 10.81 -6.22
C ASP A 85 11.13 10.63 -7.50
N GLU A 86 11.79 10.68 -8.66
CA GLU A 86 11.15 10.52 -9.97
C GLU A 86 10.49 9.15 -10.16
N GLU A 87 10.86 8.12 -9.39
CA GLU A 87 10.21 6.81 -9.47
C GLU A 87 8.86 6.78 -8.73
N ILE A 88 8.57 7.79 -7.91
CA ILE A 88 7.34 7.93 -7.11
C ILE A 88 6.38 8.98 -7.71
N GLN A 89 6.88 9.95 -8.49
CA GLN A 89 6.05 10.89 -9.28
C GLN A 89 5.29 10.20 -10.42
#